data_AF-A0A7C2UAV8-F1
#
_entry.id   AF-A0A7C2UAV8-F1
#
_cell.length_a   1.000
_cell.length_b   1.000
_cell.length_c   1.000
_cell.angle_alpha   90.00
_cell.angle_beta   90.00
_cell.angle_gamma   90.00
#
_symmetry.space_group_name_H-M   'P 1'
#
loop_
_entity.id
_entity.type
_entity.pdbx_description
1 polymer ?
#
loop_
_entity_poly.entity_id
_entity_poly.type
_entity_poly.pdbx_seq_one_letter_code
_entity_poly.pdbx_strand_id
1 'polypeptide(L)'
;MNKKALTITYIVKAFPLNYDEGYGNVSIAKKIHRGSSETYLFTSRQALRYSLVNWLVENKYWEFALLTSAEGVIQYDPNQLKKELPPEADLFGYMITAGKKAQAISRPAVARLTHLISLEPWYGDQELLTNKNFFDRLSEKGKEKK
;
A
#
# COMPACT_ATOMS: atom_id res chain seq x y z
N MET A 1 -33.23 8.72 -6.04
CA MET A 1 -32.25 7.63 -5.93
C MET A 1 -31.52 7.77 -4.59
N ASN A 2 -31.94 7.01 -3.56
CA ASN A 2 -31.44 7.17 -2.19
C ASN A 2 -30.20 6.28 -1.98
N LYS A 3 -29.03 6.72 -2.47
CA LYS A 3 -27.78 5.96 -2.30
C LYS A 3 -27.29 6.13 -0.87
N LYS A 4 -27.40 5.07 -0.07
CA LYS A 4 -26.78 5.02 1.26
C LYS A 4 -25.25 5.06 1.08
N ALA A 5 -24.59 5.98 1.75
CA ALA A 5 -23.14 6.12 1.75
C ALA A 5 -22.60 5.91 3.16
N LEU A 6 -21.43 5.29 3.27
CA LEU A 6 -20.70 5.11 4.52
C LEU A 6 -19.37 5.84 4.40
N THR A 7 -19.12 6.76 5.33
CA THR A 7 -17.85 7.46 5.48
C THR A 7 -17.27 7.12 6.84
N ILE A 8 -16.02 6.65 6.85
CA ILE A 8 -15.30 6.28 8.07
C ILE A 8 -14.06 7.15 8.14
N THR A 9 -13.89 7.83 9.28
CA THR A 9 -12.65 8.54 9.62
C THR A 9 -12.04 7.83 10.81
N TYR A 10 -10.79 7.37 10.67
CA TYR A 10 -10.04 6.75 11.75
C TYR A 10 -8.82 7.59 12.09
N ILE A 11 -8.56 7.72 13.38
CA ILE A 11 -7.37 8.37 13.94
C ILE A 11 -6.58 7.26 14.62
N VAL A 12 -5.35 7.06 14.20
CA VAL A 12 -4.51 5.97 14.67
C VAL A 12 -3.14 6.49 15.07
N LYS A 13 -2.57 5.89 16.12
CA LYS A 13 -1.16 6.04 16.43
C LYS A 13 -0.39 5.08 15.54
N ALA A 14 0.33 5.61 14.56
CA ALA A 14 1.09 4.83 13.61
C ALA A 14 2.51 5.39 13.46
N PHE A 15 3.45 4.50 13.16
CA PHE A 15 4.76 4.89 12.64
C PHE A 15 4.69 5.04 11.11
N PRO A 16 5.65 5.73 10.48
CA PRO A 16 5.64 5.95 9.04
C PRO A 16 5.53 4.63 8.25
N LEU A 17 4.39 4.39 7.60
CA LEU A 17 4.05 3.15 6.86
C LEU A 17 4.67 3.12 5.45
N ASN A 18 5.94 3.47 5.31
CA ASN A 18 6.57 3.58 4.00
C ASN A 18 7.06 2.22 3.52
N TYR A 19 6.44 1.71 2.46
CA TYR A 19 6.90 0.55 1.70
C TYR A 19 7.71 0.99 0.48
N ASP A 20 8.59 1.98 0.67
CA ASP A 20 9.46 2.45 -0.41
C ASP A 20 10.84 1.80 -0.31
N GLU A 21 11.44 1.52 -1.45
CA GLU A 21 12.82 1.07 -1.52
C GLU A 21 13.71 2.28 -1.20
N GLY A 22 14.02 2.45 0.09
CA GLY A 22 14.91 3.50 0.55
C GLY A 22 16.30 3.38 -0.05
N TYR A 23 17.08 4.46 0.03
CA TYR A 23 18.51 4.39 -0.30
C TYR A 23 19.24 3.60 0.80
N GLY A 24 19.38 2.28 0.63
CA GLY A 24 19.97 1.38 1.63
C GLY A 24 19.02 1.05 2.79
N ASN A 25 19.52 1.02 4.02
CA ASN A 25 18.75 0.67 5.24
C ASN A 25 17.94 1.84 5.83
N VAL A 26 17.68 2.90 5.06
CA VAL A 26 16.97 4.09 5.56
C VAL A 26 15.54 4.07 5.05
N SER A 27 14.57 3.92 5.95
CA SER A 27 13.17 4.15 5.60
C SER A 27 12.87 5.65 5.70
N ILE A 28 12.72 6.32 4.55
CA ILE A 28 12.41 7.75 4.55
C ILE A 28 10.91 7.94 4.66
N ALA A 29 10.48 8.67 5.69
CA ALA A 29 9.09 9.03 5.85
C ALA A 29 8.60 9.93 4.71
N LYS A 30 7.51 9.53 4.04
CA LYS A 30 6.86 10.37 3.04
C LYS A 30 6.25 11.59 3.71
N LYS A 31 6.48 12.74 3.09
CA LYS A 31 6.14 14.06 3.62
C LYS A 31 5.34 14.84 2.61
N ILE A 32 4.44 15.68 3.10
CA ILE A 32 3.73 16.67 2.29
C ILE A 32 3.91 18.05 2.90
N HIS A 33 4.03 19.06 2.04
CA HIS A 33 3.97 20.46 2.45
C HIS A 33 2.55 20.97 2.24
N ARG A 34 2.01 21.66 3.25
CA ARG A 34 0.79 22.44 3.10
C ARG A 34 1.16 23.92 3.01
N GLY A 35 0.25 24.75 2.51
CA GLY A 35 0.49 26.18 2.28
C GLY A 35 0.95 26.98 3.51
N SER A 36 0.94 26.39 4.72
CA SER A 36 1.49 26.95 5.96
C SER A 36 3.01 26.79 6.12
N SER A 37 3.75 26.35 5.09
CA SER A 37 5.19 25.99 5.14
C SER A 37 5.56 24.80 6.04
N GLU A 38 4.59 24.29 6.80
CA GLU A 38 4.77 23.12 7.65
C GLU A 38 4.82 21.82 6.83
N THR A 39 5.59 20.88 7.34
CA THR A 39 5.75 19.55 6.76
C THR A 39 4.97 18.56 7.59
N TYR A 40 4.18 17.71 6.96
CA TYR A 40 3.39 16.69 7.63
C TYR A 40 3.81 15.31 7.15
N LEU A 41 3.84 14.34 8.06
CA LEU A 41 3.97 12.93 7.66
C LEU A 41 2.72 12.50 6.89
N PHE A 42 2.95 11.66 5.91
CA PHE A 42 1.93 11.25 4.96
C PHE A 42 2.11 9.78 4.61
N THR A 43 1.00 9.04 4.57
CA THR A 43 0.95 7.71 3.96
C THR A 43 0.00 7.75 2.78
N SER A 44 0.50 7.26 1.63
CA SER A 44 -0.28 7.25 0.41
C SER A 44 -1.46 6.29 0.52
N ARG A 45 -2.56 6.60 -0.17
CA ARG A 45 -3.74 5.72 -0.23
C ARG A 45 -3.40 4.35 -0.85
N GLN A 46 -2.36 4.30 -1.69
CA GLN A 46 -1.84 3.08 -2.29
C GLN A 46 -1.12 2.20 -1.25
N ALA A 47 -0.29 2.79 -0.38
CA ALA A 47 0.35 2.06 0.71
C ALA A 47 -0.67 1.54 1.72
N LEU A 48 -1.67 2.36 2.08
CA LEU A 48 -2.78 1.91 2.95
C LEU A 48 -3.57 0.76 2.33
N ARG A 49 -3.86 0.85 1.02
CA ARG A 49 -4.52 -0.23 0.29
C ARG A 49 -3.68 -1.51 0.35
N TYR A 50 -2.38 -1.42 0.08
CA TYR A 50 -1.47 -2.56 0.13
C TYR A 50 -1.49 -3.24 1.51
N SER A 51 -1.32 -2.47 2.60
CA SER A 51 -1.38 -3.01 3.97
C SER A 51 -2.73 -3.65 4.28
N LEU A 52 -3.83 -3.03 3.87
CA LEU A 52 -5.18 -3.54 4.10
C LEU A 52 -5.42 -4.87 3.35
N VAL A 53 -5.01 -4.94 2.08
CA VAL A 53 -5.16 -6.16 1.28
C VAL A 53 -4.34 -7.30 1.88
N ASN A 54 -3.07 -7.06 2.23
CA ASN A 54 -2.22 -8.07 2.86
C ASN A 54 -2.81 -8.56 4.17
N TRP A 55 -3.24 -7.65 5.05
CA TRP A 55 -3.85 -8.03 6.32
C TRP A 55 -5.10 -8.90 6.11
N LEU A 56 -5.96 -8.56 5.14
CA LEU A 56 -7.15 -9.35 4.82
C LEU A 56 -6.81 -10.74 4.27
N VAL A 57 -5.75 -10.87 3.46
CA VAL A 57 -5.27 -12.18 2.97
C VAL A 57 -4.64 -13.01 4.09
N GLU A 58 -3.79 -12.41 4.92
CA GLU A 58 -3.14 -13.07 6.06
C GLU A 58 -4.18 -13.63 7.05
N ASN A 59 -5.28 -12.90 7.25
CA ASN A 59 -6.39 -13.31 8.11
C ASN A 59 -7.42 -14.20 7.38
N LYS A 60 -7.15 -14.62 6.14
CA LYS A 60 -7.99 -15.54 5.34
C LYS A 60 -9.41 -15.02 5.07
N TYR A 61 -9.60 -13.71 5.03
CA TYR A 61 -10.89 -13.12 4.62
C TYR A 61 -11.10 -13.15 3.11
N TRP A 62 -10.00 -13.09 2.33
CA TRP A 62 -10.03 -13.23 0.88
C TRP A 62 -8.68 -13.73 0.34
N GLU A 63 -8.61 -14.03 -0.96
CA GLU A 63 -7.37 -14.38 -1.67
C GLU A 63 -6.94 -13.23 -2.60
N PHE A 64 -5.64 -13.18 -2.92
CA PHE A 64 -5.15 -12.23 -3.91
C PHE A 64 -5.79 -12.48 -5.28
N ALA A 65 -6.22 -11.42 -5.94
CA ALA A 65 -6.65 -11.51 -7.33
C ALA A 65 -5.44 -11.83 -8.24
N LEU A 66 -5.67 -12.60 -9.30
CA LEU A 66 -4.66 -12.92 -10.28
C LEU A 66 -4.33 -11.69 -11.11
N LEU A 67 -3.04 -11.48 -11.31
CA LEU A 67 -2.51 -10.38 -12.11
C LEU A 67 -1.88 -10.94 -13.40
N THR A 68 -1.96 -10.17 -14.47
CA THR A 68 -1.30 -10.42 -15.75
C THR A 68 -0.47 -9.22 -16.14
N SER A 69 0.68 -9.46 -16.77
CA SER A 69 1.57 -8.43 -17.33
C SER A 69 1.30 -8.15 -18.82
N ALA A 70 0.11 -8.50 -19.31
CA ALA A 70 -0.26 -8.33 -20.70
C ALA A 70 -0.09 -6.88 -21.18
N GLU A 71 0.42 -6.70 -22.40
CA GLU A 71 0.67 -5.40 -23.03
C GLU A 71 1.64 -4.47 -22.27
N GLY A 72 2.49 -5.03 -21.38
CA GLY A 72 3.51 -4.27 -20.65
C GLY A 72 2.98 -3.51 -19.43
N VAL A 73 1.73 -3.75 -19.04
CA VAL A 73 1.11 -3.17 -17.84
C VAL A 73 0.65 -4.29 -16.92
N ILE A 74 0.92 -4.16 -15.63
CA ILE A 74 0.40 -5.09 -14.61
C ILE A 74 -1.06 -4.72 -14.36
N GLN A 75 -1.97 -5.63 -14.69
CA GLN A 75 -3.41 -5.48 -14.53
C GLN A 75 -4.06 -6.79 -14.04
N TYR A 76 -5.32 -6.74 -13.61
CA TYR A 76 -6.04 -7.97 -13.24
C TYR A 76 -6.22 -8.89 -14.44
N ASP A 77 -6.16 -10.20 -14.21
CA ASP A 77 -6.36 -11.20 -15.24
C ASP A 77 -7.80 -11.14 -15.81
N PRO A 78 -7.97 -10.78 -17.09
CA PRO A 78 -9.29 -10.74 -17.71
C PRO A 78 -9.98 -12.12 -17.72
N ASN A 79 -9.22 -13.22 -17.72
CA ASN A 79 -9.79 -14.56 -17.69
C ASN A 79 -10.38 -14.90 -16.32
N GLN A 80 -9.72 -14.47 -15.24
CA GLN A 80 -10.27 -14.59 -13.89
C GLN A 80 -11.56 -13.79 -13.79
N LEU A 81 -11.52 -12.50 -14.17
CA LEU A 81 -12.68 -11.59 -14.07
C LEU A 81 -13.92 -12.04 -14.84
N LYS A 82 -13.74 -12.79 -15.94
CA LYS A 82 -14.86 -13.39 -16.69
C LYS A 82 -15.49 -14.58 -15.98
N LYS A 83 -14.72 -15.32 -15.18
CA LYS A 83 -15.20 -16.50 -14.43
C LYS A 83 -15.80 -16.08 -13.09
N GLU A 84 -15.10 -15.24 -12.36
CA GLU A 84 -15.46 -14.80 -11.02
C GLU A 84 -14.87 -13.42 -10.75
N LEU A 85 -15.64 -12.57 -10.06
CA LEU A 85 -15.18 -11.25 -9.64
C LEU A 85 -14.47 -11.38 -8.28
N PRO A 86 -13.13 -11.23 -8.21
CA PRO A 86 -12.43 -11.38 -6.94
C PRO A 86 -12.79 -10.23 -5.99
N PRO A 87 -12.90 -10.49 -4.68
CA PRO A 87 -13.29 -9.50 -3.69
C PRO A 87 -12.45 -8.21 -3.71
N GLU A 88 -11.15 -8.32 -3.99
CA GLU A 88 -10.27 -7.15 -4.10
C GLU A 88 -10.68 -6.21 -5.25
N ALA A 89 -10.93 -6.77 -6.43
CA ALA A 89 -11.38 -6.02 -7.61
C ALA A 89 -12.83 -5.54 -7.45
N ASP A 90 -13.64 -6.28 -6.68
CA ASP A 90 -15.00 -5.87 -6.32
C ASP A 90 -15.01 -4.61 -5.42
N LEU A 91 -14.11 -4.55 -4.43
CA LEU A 91 -14.04 -3.45 -3.49
C LEU A 91 -13.36 -2.21 -4.08
N PHE A 92 -12.20 -2.40 -4.71
CA PHE A 92 -11.34 -1.29 -5.17
C PHE A 92 -11.48 -0.94 -6.64
N GLY A 93 -12.26 -1.70 -7.40
CA GLY A 93 -12.44 -1.47 -8.83
C GLY A 93 -11.18 -1.77 -9.66
N TYR A 94 -11.33 -1.68 -10.97
CA TYR A 94 -10.26 -1.97 -11.91
C TYR A 94 -10.45 -1.27 -13.26
N MET A 95 -9.39 -1.23 -14.03
CA MET A 95 -9.39 -0.86 -15.43
C MET A 95 -8.53 -1.88 -16.18
N ILE A 96 -9.10 -2.58 -17.13
CA ILE A 96 -8.38 -3.45 -18.07
C ILE A 96 -8.20 -2.66 -19.36
N THR A 97 -6.95 -2.47 -19.75
CA THR A 97 -6.64 -1.95 -21.07
C THR A 97 -6.86 -3.06 -22.08
N ALA A 98 -7.78 -2.82 -23.01
CA ALA A 98 -7.78 -3.56 -24.26
C ALA A 98 -7.01 -2.65 -25.23
N GLY A 99 -5.98 -3.17 -25.93
CA GLY A 99 -5.11 -2.38 -26.79
C GLY A 99 -5.84 -1.52 -27.84
N LYS A 100 -5.09 -0.88 -28.75
CA LYS A 100 -5.56 0.20 -29.67
C LYS A 100 -6.88 -0.01 -30.44
N LYS A 101 -7.43 -1.23 -30.49
CA LYS A 101 -8.65 -1.58 -31.25
C LYS A 101 -9.88 -1.90 -30.39
N ALA A 102 -9.78 -1.89 -29.05
CA ALA A 102 -10.88 -2.29 -28.18
C ALA A 102 -11.10 -1.29 -27.04
N GLN A 103 -12.35 -1.20 -26.57
CA GLN A 103 -12.72 -0.29 -25.49
C GLN A 103 -12.22 -0.83 -24.16
N ALA A 104 -11.60 0.04 -23.35
CA ALA A 104 -11.16 -0.32 -22.01
C ALA A 104 -12.34 -0.72 -21.14
N ILE A 105 -12.22 -1.85 -20.45
CA ILE A 105 -13.24 -2.34 -19.51
C ILE A 105 -12.89 -1.76 -18.15
N SER A 106 -13.75 -0.90 -17.60
CA SER A 106 -13.52 -0.28 -16.30
C SER A 106 -14.69 -0.52 -15.36
N ARG A 107 -14.36 -0.71 -14.08
CA ARG A 107 -15.31 -0.82 -12.98
C ARG A 107 -14.87 0.17 -11.89
N PRO A 108 -15.72 1.15 -11.52
CA PRO A 108 -15.36 2.14 -10.52
C PRO A 108 -15.22 1.49 -9.13
N ALA A 109 -14.28 1.99 -8.34
CA ALA A 109 -14.09 1.58 -6.96
C ALA A 109 -15.35 1.84 -6.12
N VAL A 110 -15.77 0.84 -5.34
CA VAL A 110 -16.86 0.98 -4.37
C VAL A 110 -16.34 1.68 -3.12
N ALA A 111 -15.20 1.22 -2.58
CA ALA A 111 -14.51 1.85 -1.47
C ALA A 111 -13.41 2.80 -1.99
N ARG A 112 -13.40 4.02 -1.49
CA ARG A 112 -12.37 5.02 -1.81
C ARG A 112 -11.57 5.35 -0.55
N LEU A 113 -10.26 5.17 -0.64
CA LEU A 113 -9.33 5.54 0.41
C LEU A 113 -8.74 6.92 0.12
N THR A 114 -8.70 7.75 1.15
CA THR A 114 -7.93 8.99 1.18
C THR A 114 -6.55 8.74 1.79
N HIS A 115 -5.69 9.75 1.69
CA HIS A 115 -4.38 9.72 2.34
C HIS A 115 -4.51 9.79 3.85
N LEU A 116 -3.61 9.11 4.56
CA LEU A 116 -3.41 9.31 5.99
C LEU A 116 -2.40 10.43 6.15
N ILE A 117 -2.78 11.49 6.87
CA ILE A 117 -1.96 12.67 7.08
C ILE A 117 -1.81 12.83 8.60
N SER A 118 -0.59 13.14 9.04
CA SER A 118 -0.34 13.47 10.44
C SER A 118 -1.16 14.67 10.88
N LEU A 119 -1.68 14.60 12.11
CA LEU A 119 -2.33 15.74 12.75
C LEU A 119 -1.31 16.79 13.22
N GLU A 120 -0.07 16.36 13.47
CA GLU A 120 1.01 17.19 13.96
C GLU A 120 2.10 17.40 12.89
N PRO A 121 2.74 18.57 12.85
CA PRO A 121 3.89 18.81 12.00
C PRO A 121 5.06 17.88 12.32
N TRP A 122 5.81 17.51 11.29
CA TRP A 122 7.04 16.74 11.41
C TRP A 122 8.23 17.67 11.63
N TYR A 123 9.00 17.44 12.69
CA TYR A 123 10.09 18.33 13.12
C TYR A 123 11.50 17.86 12.77
N GLY A 124 11.66 16.74 12.04
CA GLY A 124 12.99 16.25 11.68
C GLY A 124 13.34 14.88 12.21
N ASP A 125 12.46 14.24 13.00
CA ASP A 125 12.74 12.93 13.58
C ASP A 125 13.02 11.89 12.49
N GLN A 126 14.21 11.29 12.55
CA GLN A 126 14.67 10.24 11.65
C GLN A 126 14.94 8.98 12.45
N GLU A 127 14.40 7.87 11.99
CA GLU A 127 14.72 6.55 12.50
C GLU A 127 15.48 5.79 11.40
N LEU A 128 16.60 5.19 11.79
CA LEU A 128 17.42 4.37 10.92
C LEU A 128 17.15 2.93 11.32
N LEU A 129 16.76 2.09 10.36
CA LEU A 129 16.55 0.66 10.58
C LEU A 129 17.91 -0.02 10.82
N THR A 130 18.43 0.12 12.04
CA THR A 130 19.75 -0.40 12.40
C THR A 130 19.64 -1.89 12.67
N ASN A 131 19.96 -2.72 11.68
CA ASN A 131 20.15 -4.16 11.84
C ASN A 131 21.42 -4.54 12.64
N LYS A 132 22.05 -3.56 13.31
CA LYS A 132 23.28 -3.74 14.08
C LYS A 132 23.15 -4.86 15.12
N ASN A 133 22.03 -4.93 15.83
CA ASN A 133 21.77 -5.99 16.81
C ASN A 133 21.74 -7.39 16.18
N PHE A 134 21.15 -7.55 14.98
CA PHE A 134 21.16 -8.83 14.27
C PHE A 134 22.55 -9.21 13.76
N PHE A 135 23.32 -8.22 13.28
CA PHE A 135 24.70 -8.41 12.86
C PHE A 135 25.60 -8.81 14.04
N ASP A 136 25.49 -8.12 15.17
CA ASP A 136 26.27 -8.40 16.38
C ASP A 136 26.02 -9.84 16.86
N ARG A 137 24.75 -10.28 16.92
CA ARG A 137 24.38 -11.67 17.29
C ARG A 137 24.92 -12.72 16.32
N LEU A 138 24.96 -12.43 15.02
CA LEU A 138 25.57 -13.32 14.04
C LEU A 138 27.09 -13.40 14.23
N SER A 139 27.72 -12.25 14.49
CA SER A 139 29.17 -12.17 14.70
C SER A 139 29.63 -12.86 15.98
N GLU A 140 28.84 -12.82 17.06
CA GLU A 140 29.11 -13.53 18.31
C GLU A 140 28.99 -15.05 18.14
N LYS A 141 27.95 -15.55 17.46
CA LYS A 141 27.83 -16.97 17.10
C LYS A 141 28.96 -17.46 16.19
N GLY A 142 29.59 -16.57 15.42
CA GLY A 142 30.78 -16.87 14.61
C GLY A 142 32.06 -16.99 15.42
N LYS A 143 32.13 -16.38 16.62
CA LYS A 143 33.29 -16.44 17.53
C LYS A 143 33.30 -17.68 18.42
N GLU A 144 32.15 -18.28 18.71
CA GLU A 144 32.05 -19.55 19.47
C GLU A 144 32.45 -20.79 18.64
N LYS A 145 32.65 -20.65 17.33
CA LYS A 145 33.01 -21.74 16.40
C LYS A 145 34.48 -21.75 15.96
N LYS A 146 35.35 -21.00 16.64
CA LYS A 146 36.82 -21.09 16.49
C LYS A 146 37.44 -21.44 17.83
#